data_AF-A0A9P4JU57-F1
#
_entry.id   AF-A0A9P4JU57-F1
#
_cell.length_a   1.000
_cell.length_b   1.000
_cell.length_c   1.000
_cell.angle_alpha   90.00
_cell.angle_beta   90.00
_cell.angle_gamma   90.00
#
_symmetry.space_group_name_H-M   'P 1'
#
loop_
_entity.id
_entity.type
_entity.pdbx_description
1 polymer ?
#
loop_
_entity_poly.entity_id
_entity_poly.type
_entity_poly.pdbx_seq_one_letter_code
_entity_poly.pdbx_strand_id
1 'polypeptide(L)'
;MAKDVAAPDSLSSQINTATRAAHASLNRLITSRLPLALPPYVTNNDLYATGILHFAHVYFTFESCWADLLPSSSQAPTSPLLSFLLVDPWDGTDPFSTEQKPKPPSPEMLGFLRDLRPKGLVRSGRLKQDLELLTGFEGTDLSLLLSQFPGTKVQEYCTHIRRVVAQKPHVLVAYAWCYYMAIFSGGRWIRGELLRAGEEFWGGGADKDGEKVVPLEEKGLALWHFDGDDDGEDIKAEFKRRLEAAETLFTPEERQDAIDEARNIFKYSVELVQELDERLGTKMDQVSPSGKVGIPSKDKSTGTHERKIFTLRRASALITRPEVTGAVVVLGFLAYMGMSGFNLRELL
;
A
#
# COMPACT_ATOMS: atom_id res chain seq x y z
N MET A 1 19.95 44.69 -13.03
CA MET A 1 19.85 43.57 -12.07
C MET A 1 19.18 42.43 -12.81
N ALA A 2 19.83 41.27 -12.92
CA ALA A 2 19.10 40.06 -13.27
C ALA A 2 18.18 39.72 -12.09
N LYS A 3 16.94 39.32 -12.37
CA LYS A 3 16.06 38.75 -11.36
C LYS A 3 16.42 37.26 -11.30
N ASP A 4 17.00 36.80 -10.19
CA ASP A 4 17.27 35.39 -10.01
C ASP A 4 15.96 34.62 -10.16
N VAL A 5 15.87 33.84 -11.24
CA VAL A 5 14.78 32.90 -11.44
C VAL A 5 15.13 31.72 -10.55
N ALA A 6 14.54 31.70 -9.35
CA ALA A 6 14.66 30.57 -8.44
C ALA A 6 14.37 29.28 -9.21
N ALA A 7 15.22 28.27 -9.04
CA ALA A 7 15.02 26.98 -9.68
C ALA A 7 13.61 26.45 -9.34
N PRO A 8 12.89 25.85 -10.30
CA PRO A 8 11.56 25.33 -10.04
C PRO A 8 11.62 24.29 -8.91
N ASP A 9 10.61 24.30 -8.04
CA ASP A 9 10.47 23.31 -6.96
C ASP A 9 10.68 21.89 -7.50
N SER A 10 11.43 21.06 -6.76
CA SER A 10 11.63 19.66 -7.16
C SER A 10 10.29 18.94 -7.33
N LEU A 11 10.21 17.97 -8.23
CA LEU A 11 8.99 17.19 -8.47
C LEU A 11 8.50 16.54 -7.16
N SER A 12 9.43 16.10 -6.33
CA SER A 12 9.18 15.63 -4.95
C SER A 12 8.56 16.70 -4.04
N SER A 13 9.02 17.95 -4.07
CA SER A 13 8.45 19.08 -3.31
C SER A 13 7.03 19.42 -3.81
N GLN A 14 6.84 19.41 -5.13
CA GLN A 14 5.54 19.68 -5.75
C GLN A 14 4.51 18.59 -5.38
N ILE A 15 4.87 17.30 -5.48
CA ILE A 15 4.05 16.17 -5.03
C ILE A 15 3.69 16.30 -3.54
N ASN A 16 4.67 16.54 -2.67
CA ASN A 16 4.44 16.71 -1.23
C ASN A 16 3.48 17.87 -0.92
N THR A 17 3.61 19.00 -1.65
CA THR A 17 2.74 20.17 -1.47
C THR A 17 1.33 19.91 -2.01
N ALA A 18 1.19 19.25 -3.15
CA ALA A 18 -0.08 18.88 -3.77
C ALA A 18 -0.88 17.85 -2.97
N THR A 19 -0.21 16.97 -2.23
CA THR A 19 -0.83 15.84 -1.50
C THR A 19 -0.97 16.06 0.01
N ARG A 20 -0.33 17.09 0.59
CA ARG A 20 -0.25 17.36 2.04
C ARG A 20 -1.54 17.11 2.82
N ALA A 21 -2.67 17.62 2.34
CA ALA A 21 -3.97 17.47 3.00
C ALA A 21 -4.53 16.04 2.91
N ALA A 22 -4.38 15.39 1.76
CA ALA A 22 -4.82 14.01 1.55
C ALA A 22 -3.95 13.01 2.33
N HIS A 23 -2.64 13.25 2.40
CA HIS A 23 -1.72 12.53 3.28
C HIS A 23 -2.10 12.65 4.75
N ALA A 24 -2.38 13.87 5.24
CA ALA A 24 -2.82 14.07 6.63
C ALA A 24 -4.13 13.34 6.94
N SER A 25 -5.08 13.29 5.99
CA SER A 25 -6.33 12.54 6.10
C SER A 25 -6.08 11.02 6.15
N LEU A 26 -5.34 10.47 5.17
CA LEU A 26 -5.03 9.04 5.10
C LEU A 26 -4.23 8.56 6.32
N ASN A 27 -3.24 9.34 6.75
CA ASN A 27 -2.48 9.04 7.96
C ASN A 27 -3.39 8.96 9.19
N ARG A 28 -4.32 9.93 9.37
CA ARG A 28 -5.29 9.88 10.47
C ARG A 28 -6.19 8.65 10.41
N LEU A 29 -6.58 8.19 9.22
CA LEU A 29 -7.33 6.93 9.07
C LEU A 29 -6.45 5.75 9.52
N ILE A 30 -5.29 5.55 8.90
CA ILE A 30 -4.39 4.43 9.20
C ILE A 30 -4.02 4.38 10.70
N THR A 31 -3.57 5.49 11.29
CA THR A 31 -3.16 5.54 12.71
C THR A 31 -4.30 5.25 13.69
N SER A 32 -5.56 5.42 13.27
CA SER A 32 -6.74 5.15 14.13
C SER A 32 -7.39 3.78 13.87
N ARG A 33 -7.09 3.09 12.76
CA ARG A 33 -7.52 1.71 12.50
C ARG A 33 -6.47 0.67 12.89
N LEU A 34 -5.18 0.98 12.74
CA LEU A 34 -4.09 0.02 13.02
C LEU A 34 -4.19 -0.63 14.42
N PRO A 35 -4.48 0.10 15.53
CA PRO A 35 -4.61 -0.52 16.84
C PRO A 35 -5.79 -1.50 16.96
N LEU A 36 -6.88 -1.30 16.19
CA LEU A 36 -8.04 -2.19 16.19
C LEU A 36 -7.76 -3.54 15.53
N ALA A 37 -6.70 -3.64 14.73
CA ALA A 37 -6.22 -4.88 14.11
C ALA A 37 -5.18 -5.63 14.96
N LEU A 38 -4.96 -5.21 16.22
CA LEU A 38 -3.92 -5.72 17.13
C LEU A 38 -4.48 -6.01 18.54
N PRO A 39 -3.74 -6.74 19.40
CA PRO A 39 -4.10 -6.90 20.80
C PRO A 39 -4.17 -5.56 21.55
N PRO A 40 -5.11 -5.38 22.51
CA PRO A 40 -6.06 -6.36 23.03
C PRO A 40 -7.40 -6.40 22.27
N TYR A 41 -7.54 -5.71 21.14
CA TYR A 41 -8.81 -5.60 20.41
C TYR A 41 -9.15 -6.89 19.63
N VAL A 42 -8.13 -7.58 19.12
CA VAL A 42 -8.25 -8.90 18.48
C VAL A 42 -7.22 -9.90 19.03
N THR A 43 -7.49 -11.19 18.83
CA THR A 43 -6.67 -12.32 19.30
C THR A 43 -5.95 -13.06 18.17
N ASN A 44 -6.14 -12.64 16.93
CA ASN A 44 -5.51 -13.19 15.73
C ASN A 44 -5.28 -12.08 14.69
N ASN A 45 -4.39 -12.35 13.74
CA ASN A 45 -3.94 -11.36 12.76
C ASN A 45 -4.87 -11.18 11.54
N ASP A 46 -6.02 -11.89 11.45
CA ASP A 46 -6.99 -11.86 10.34
C ASP A 46 -7.33 -10.43 9.84
N LEU A 47 -7.50 -9.46 10.75
CA LEU A 47 -7.82 -8.08 10.37
C LEU A 47 -6.63 -7.36 9.71
N TYR A 48 -5.42 -7.57 10.22
CA TYR A 48 -4.21 -7.06 9.60
C TYR A 48 -3.93 -7.75 8.27
N ALA A 49 -4.08 -9.09 8.20
CA ALA A 49 -3.97 -9.87 6.97
C ALA A 49 -4.95 -9.37 5.89
N THR A 50 -6.21 -9.13 6.27
CA THR A 50 -7.23 -8.56 5.38
C THR A 50 -6.84 -7.15 4.93
N GLY A 51 -6.42 -6.28 5.85
CA GLY A 51 -6.03 -4.91 5.54
C GLY A 51 -4.81 -4.84 4.61
N ILE A 52 -3.75 -5.60 4.90
CA ILE A 52 -2.53 -5.59 4.11
C ILE A 52 -2.72 -6.23 2.74
N LEU A 53 -3.59 -7.24 2.61
CA LEU A 53 -3.96 -7.81 1.31
C LEU A 53 -4.53 -6.74 0.36
N HIS A 54 -5.40 -5.83 0.82
CA HIS A 54 -5.97 -4.78 -0.03
C HIS A 54 -4.88 -3.83 -0.58
N PHE A 55 -3.86 -3.50 0.21
CA PHE A 55 -2.71 -2.71 -0.24
C PHE A 55 -1.68 -3.53 -1.04
N ALA A 56 -1.55 -4.84 -0.79
CA ALA A 56 -0.61 -5.70 -1.49
C ALA A 56 -0.91 -5.77 -2.99
N HIS A 57 -2.19 -5.84 -3.40
CA HIS A 57 -2.58 -5.77 -4.80
C HIS A 57 -2.15 -4.48 -5.51
N VAL A 58 -2.03 -3.36 -4.79
CA VAL A 58 -1.51 -2.09 -5.33
C VAL A 58 -0.02 -2.20 -5.63
N TYR A 59 0.77 -2.68 -4.67
CA TYR A 59 2.20 -2.97 -4.88
C TYR A 59 2.42 -3.95 -6.02
N PHE A 60 1.72 -5.09 -6.02
CA PHE A 60 1.81 -6.09 -7.09
C PHE A 60 1.47 -5.48 -8.46
N THR A 61 0.48 -4.59 -8.54
CA THR A 61 0.09 -3.96 -9.81
C THR A 61 1.14 -2.95 -10.28
N PHE A 62 1.52 -1.95 -9.47
CA PHE A 62 2.46 -0.92 -9.95
C PHE A 62 3.88 -1.47 -10.13
N GLU A 63 4.32 -2.43 -9.31
CA GLU A 63 5.64 -3.07 -9.47
C GLU A 63 5.69 -4.04 -10.66
N SER A 64 4.56 -4.64 -11.07
CA SER A 64 4.44 -5.38 -12.34
C SER A 64 4.53 -4.41 -13.51
N CYS A 65 3.66 -3.39 -13.58
CA CYS A 65 3.68 -2.42 -14.69
C CYS A 65 5.05 -1.72 -14.83
N TRP A 66 5.80 -1.57 -13.74
CA TRP A 66 7.20 -1.13 -13.79
C TRP A 66 8.13 -2.19 -14.40
N ALA A 67 8.02 -3.46 -14.00
CA ALA A 67 8.82 -4.55 -14.55
C ALA A 67 8.53 -4.78 -16.05
N ASP A 68 7.28 -4.65 -16.48
CA ASP A 68 6.82 -4.82 -17.86
C ASP A 68 7.42 -3.77 -18.83
N LEU A 69 7.90 -2.63 -18.31
CA LEU A 69 8.62 -1.59 -19.05
C LEU A 69 10.14 -1.85 -19.15
N LEU A 70 10.68 -2.82 -18.39
CA LEU A 70 12.10 -3.15 -18.40
C LEU A 70 12.38 -4.21 -19.47
N PRO A 71 13.50 -4.14 -20.20
CA PRO A 71 13.83 -5.14 -21.22
C PRO A 71 14.05 -6.51 -20.56
N SER A 72 13.16 -7.47 -20.85
CA SER A 72 13.25 -8.85 -20.39
C SER A 72 14.61 -9.45 -20.70
N SER A 73 15.31 -9.95 -19.67
CA SER A 73 16.61 -10.61 -19.82
C SER A 73 16.57 -11.88 -20.67
N SER A 74 15.38 -12.41 -20.93
CA SER A 74 15.13 -13.49 -21.88
C SER A 74 14.61 -12.94 -23.22
N GLN A 75 15.29 -13.26 -24.31
CA GLN A 75 14.69 -13.23 -25.65
C GLN A 75 13.60 -14.32 -25.71
N ALA A 76 12.37 -13.96 -25.33
CA ALA A 76 11.22 -14.83 -25.57
C ALA A 76 11.01 -14.94 -27.09
N PRO A 77 10.91 -16.15 -27.66
CA PRO A 77 10.67 -16.31 -29.09
C PRO A 77 9.28 -15.76 -29.42
N THR A 78 9.24 -14.65 -30.17
CA THR A 78 8.01 -13.94 -30.53
C THR A 78 7.20 -14.72 -31.56
N SER A 79 6.54 -15.79 -31.13
CA SER A 79 5.48 -16.44 -31.91
C SER A 79 4.36 -15.41 -32.15
N PRO A 80 4.02 -15.08 -33.41
CA PRO A 80 2.97 -14.11 -33.71
C PRO A 80 1.61 -14.53 -33.11
N LEU A 81 1.39 -15.84 -32.97
CA LEU A 81 0.19 -16.40 -32.34
C LEU A 81 0.12 -16.08 -30.83
N LEU A 82 1.24 -16.18 -30.11
CA LEU A 82 1.29 -15.77 -28.70
C LEU A 82 1.11 -14.26 -28.56
N SER A 83 1.71 -13.45 -29.44
CA SER A 83 1.52 -12.00 -29.42
C SER A 83 0.07 -11.56 -29.67
N PHE A 84 -0.74 -12.41 -30.32
CA PHE A 84 -2.18 -12.17 -30.51
C PHE A 84 -3.03 -12.66 -29.32
N LEU A 85 -2.56 -13.68 -28.59
CA LEU A 85 -3.19 -14.19 -27.36
C LEU A 85 -2.78 -13.38 -26.10
N LEU A 86 -1.74 -12.56 -26.20
CA LEU A 86 -1.26 -11.62 -25.17
C LEU A 86 -1.83 -10.20 -25.33
N VAL A 87 -2.78 -10.00 -26.25
CA VAL A 87 -3.57 -8.76 -26.29
C VAL A 87 -4.45 -8.73 -25.03
N ASP A 88 -4.22 -7.76 -24.16
CA ASP A 88 -4.98 -7.61 -22.92
C ASP A 88 -6.47 -7.36 -23.26
N PRO A 89 -7.42 -8.17 -22.76
CA PRO A 89 -8.86 -7.94 -22.98
C PRO A 89 -9.37 -6.59 -22.44
N TRP A 90 -8.56 -5.88 -21.65
CA TRP A 90 -8.83 -4.53 -21.14
C TRP A 90 -8.11 -3.42 -21.91
N ASP A 91 -7.35 -3.72 -22.98
CA ASP A 91 -6.86 -2.71 -23.93
C ASP A 91 -8.05 -2.16 -24.72
N GLY A 92 -8.61 -1.06 -24.23
CA GLY A 92 -9.84 -0.43 -24.74
C GLY A 92 -9.74 0.17 -26.14
N THR A 93 -8.70 -0.16 -26.91
CA THR A 93 -8.60 0.15 -28.33
C THR A 93 -9.64 -0.64 -29.13
N ASP A 94 -10.83 -0.06 -29.28
CA ASP A 94 -11.66 -0.35 -30.44
C ASP A 94 -10.79 -0.15 -31.70
N PRO A 95 -10.58 -1.17 -32.55
CA PRO A 95 -9.71 -1.08 -33.72
C PRO A 95 -10.20 -0.10 -34.79
N PHE A 96 -11.39 0.49 -34.62
CA PHE A 96 -11.94 1.56 -35.45
C PHE A 96 -11.95 2.94 -34.77
N SER A 97 -11.52 3.05 -33.50
CA SER A 97 -11.41 4.34 -32.82
C SER A 97 -10.25 5.17 -33.41
N THR A 98 -10.50 6.46 -33.55
CA THR A 98 -9.49 7.45 -34.01
C THR A 98 -8.77 8.14 -32.83
N GLU A 99 -8.97 7.66 -31.60
CA GLU A 99 -8.18 8.12 -30.46
C GLU A 99 -6.69 7.82 -30.66
N GLN A 100 -5.86 8.77 -30.25
CA GLN A 100 -4.42 8.72 -30.51
C GLN A 100 -3.77 7.62 -29.69
N LYS A 101 -3.38 6.51 -30.35
CA LYS A 101 -2.63 5.41 -29.74
C LYS A 101 -1.48 5.98 -28.89
N PRO A 102 -1.35 5.58 -27.61
CA PRO A 102 -0.43 6.24 -26.68
C PRO A 102 0.99 6.25 -27.24
N LYS A 103 1.60 7.44 -27.22
CA LYS A 103 2.97 7.64 -27.69
C LYS A 103 3.91 6.77 -26.83
N PRO A 104 4.74 5.89 -27.42
CA PRO A 104 5.66 5.08 -26.63
C PRO A 104 6.61 5.99 -25.84
N PRO A 105 7.00 5.62 -24.61
CA PRO A 105 7.91 6.40 -23.79
C PRO A 105 9.26 6.57 -24.49
N SER A 106 9.95 7.69 -24.23
CA SER A 106 11.29 7.90 -24.78
C SER A 106 12.28 6.87 -24.24
N PRO A 107 13.33 6.49 -25.01
CA PRO A 107 14.39 5.62 -24.49
C PRO A 107 15.07 6.20 -23.24
N GLU A 108 15.09 7.52 -23.12
CA GLU A 108 15.59 8.27 -21.96
C GLU A 108 14.70 8.07 -20.73
N MET A 109 13.36 8.19 -20.88
CA MET A 109 12.39 7.92 -19.82
C MET A 109 12.41 6.45 -19.38
N LEU A 110 12.55 5.50 -20.31
CA LEU A 110 12.71 4.07 -19.99
C LEU A 110 14.04 3.80 -19.26
N GLY A 111 15.13 4.43 -19.70
CA GLY A 111 16.43 4.36 -19.03
C GLY A 111 16.37 4.91 -17.61
N PHE A 112 15.74 6.07 -17.43
CA PHE A 112 15.50 6.67 -16.13
C PHE A 112 14.60 5.79 -15.23
N LEU A 113 13.47 5.28 -15.72
CA LEU A 113 12.57 4.45 -14.91
C LEU A 113 13.23 3.12 -14.48
N ARG A 114 14.10 2.54 -15.32
CA ARG A 114 14.99 1.44 -14.93
C ARG A 114 15.94 1.88 -13.82
N ASP A 115 16.67 2.97 -14.04
CA ASP A 115 17.75 3.40 -13.17
C ASP A 115 17.26 4.07 -11.88
N LEU A 116 15.99 4.49 -11.80
CA LEU A 116 15.34 5.04 -10.60
C LEU A 116 15.15 3.99 -9.49
N ARG A 117 15.19 2.68 -9.80
CA ARG A 117 14.82 1.59 -8.89
C ARG A 117 16.06 0.92 -8.26
N PRO A 118 16.61 1.39 -7.12
CA PRO A 118 17.70 0.72 -6.42
C PRO A 118 17.32 -0.69 -5.95
N LYS A 119 18.35 -1.53 -5.74
CA LYS A 119 18.21 -2.85 -5.12
C LYS A 119 17.55 -2.71 -3.74
N GLY A 120 16.69 -3.65 -3.37
CA GLY A 120 15.99 -3.65 -2.08
C GLY A 120 14.72 -2.80 -2.02
N LEU A 121 14.51 -1.86 -2.95
CA LEU A 121 13.31 -1.00 -2.96
C LEU A 121 12.01 -1.80 -3.15
N VAL A 122 12.06 -2.83 -4.01
CA VAL A 122 10.95 -3.74 -4.36
C VAL A 122 10.30 -4.34 -3.10
N ARG A 123 8.96 -4.33 -3.00
CA ARG A 123 8.20 -4.88 -1.86
C ARG A 123 7.35 -6.10 -2.22
N SER A 124 7.04 -6.36 -3.50
CA SER A 124 6.18 -7.49 -3.90
C SER A 124 6.66 -8.87 -3.45
N GLY A 125 7.97 -9.10 -3.35
CA GLY A 125 8.52 -10.35 -2.82
C GLY A 125 8.16 -10.55 -1.34
N ARG A 126 8.45 -9.52 -0.55
CA ARG A 126 8.19 -9.50 0.90
C ARG A 126 6.69 -9.56 1.23
N LEU A 127 5.85 -8.86 0.47
CA LEU A 127 4.39 -8.94 0.60
C LEU A 127 3.82 -10.34 0.33
N LYS A 128 4.45 -11.14 -0.53
CA LYS A 128 4.06 -12.56 -0.71
C LYS A 128 4.49 -13.39 0.48
N GLN A 129 5.73 -13.25 0.92
CA GLN A 129 6.27 -13.89 2.13
C GLN A 129 5.45 -13.58 3.39
N ASP A 130 4.94 -12.34 3.50
CA ASP A 130 4.01 -11.91 4.55
C ASP A 130 2.66 -12.59 4.43
N LEU A 131 2.04 -12.56 3.24
CA LEU A 131 0.73 -13.18 3.03
C LEU A 131 0.76 -14.72 3.15
N GLU A 132 1.87 -15.39 2.88
CA GLU A 132 2.05 -16.83 3.16
C GLU A 132 1.80 -17.11 4.65
N LEU A 133 2.52 -16.42 5.53
CA LEU A 133 2.41 -16.60 6.98
C LEU A 133 1.08 -16.07 7.55
N LEU A 134 0.62 -14.91 7.09
CA LEU A 134 -0.60 -14.26 7.59
C LEU A 134 -1.90 -14.93 7.13
N THR A 135 -1.89 -15.74 6.06
CA THR A 135 -3.08 -16.44 5.56
C THR A 135 -3.00 -17.97 5.71
N GLY A 136 -1.80 -18.52 5.89
CA GLY A 136 -1.57 -19.97 5.87
C GLY A 136 -1.71 -20.61 4.49
N PHE A 137 -1.79 -19.81 3.41
CA PHE A 137 -1.79 -20.31 2.03
C PHE A 137 -0.39 -20.19 1.42
N GLU A 138 0.07 -21.25 0.76
CA GLU A 138 1.36 -21.26 0.04
C GLU A 138 1.16 -21.60 -1.45
N GLY A 139 2.16 -21.26 -2.27
CA GLY A 139 2.25 -21.69 -3.67
C GLY A 139 1.00 -21.42 -4.51
N THR A 140 0.33 -22.48 -4.95
CA THR A 140 -0.87 -22.42 -5.81
C THR A 140 -2.06 -21.78 -5.11
N ASP A 141 -2.26 -22.03 -3.81
CA ASP A 141 -3.45 -21.53 -3.09
C ASP A 141 -3.32 -20.02 -2.83
N LEU A 142 -2.12 -19.54 -2.49
CA LEU A 142 -1.85 -18.10 -2.44
C LEU A 142 -1.96 -17.46 -3.84
N SER A 143 -1.50 -18.15 -4.88
CA SER A 143 -1.66 -17.67 -6.26
C SER A 143 -3.14 -17.57 -6.68
N LEU A 144 -3.99 -18.49 -6.20
CA LEU A 144 -5.43 -18.46 -6.43
C LEU A 144 -6.12 -17.33 -5.63
N LEU A 145 -5.70 -17.08 -4.39
CA LEU A 145 -6.14 -15.91 -3.62
C LEU A 145 -5.78 -14.61 -4.36
N LEU A 146 -4.51 -14.45 -4.74
CA LEU A 146 -4.00 -13.25 -5.39
C LEU A 146 -4.49 -13.03 -6.84
N SER A 147 -5.11 -14.04 -7.46
CA SER A 147 -5.76 -13.88 -8.77
C SER A 147 -7.12 -13.18 -8.69
N GLN A 148 -7.68 -13.02 -7.48
CA GLN A 148 -8.95 -12.35 -7.23
C GLN A 148 -8.71 -11.06 -6.45
N PHE A 149 -9.28 -9.94 -6.87
CA PHE A 149 -9.27 -8.73 -6.05
C PHE A 149 -10.15 -8.95 -4.82
N PRO A 150 -9.68 -8.66 -3.59
CA PRO A 150 -10.49 -8.85 -2.39
C PRO A 150 -11.71 -7.92 -2.38
N GLY A 151 -11.63 -6.76 -3.03
CA GLY A 151 -12.69 -5.77 -3.08
C GLY A 151 -12.74 -4.92 -4.35
N THR A 152 -13.88 -4.27 -4.52
CA THR A 152 -14.21 -3.42 -5.67
C THR A 152 -13.32 -2.19 -5.75
N LYS A 153 -12.95 -1.56 -4.63
CA LYS A 153 -12.02 -0.42 -4.62
C LYS A 153 -10.60 -0.85 -4.91
N VAL A 154 -10.20 -2.04 -4.47
CA VAL A 154 -8.93 -2.64 -4.91
C VAL A 154 -8.94 -2.91 -6.42
N GLN A 155 -10.01 -3.45 -6.99
CA GLN A 155 -10.15 -3.66 -8.43
C GLN A 155 -10.11 -2.34 -9.20
N GLU A 156 -10.95 -1.36 -8.86
CA GLU A 156 -10.99 -0.03 -9.50
C GLU A 156 -9.61 0.63 -9.52
N TYR A 157 -8.90 0.61 -8.39
CA TYR A 157 -7.57 1.17 -8.28
C TYR A 157 -6.56 0.39 -9.13
N CYS A 158 -6.55 -0.94 -9.06
CA CYS A 158 -5.63 -1.77 -9.84
C CYS A 158 -5.90 -1.70 -11.37
N THR A 159 -7.14 -1.44 -11.79
CA THR A 159 -7.48 -1.15 -13.19
C THR A 159 -7.01 0.26 -13.59
N HIS A 160 -7.18 1.26 -12.73
CA HIS A 160 -6.66 2.62 -12.96
C HIS A 160 -5.14 2.65 -13.11
N ILE A 161 -4.39 1.96 -12.23
CA ILE A 161 -2.91 1.89 -12.29
C ILE A 161 -2.44 1.39 -13.66
N ARG A 162 -2.96 0.24 -14.12
CA ARG A 162 -2.60 -0.33 -15.43
C ARG A 162 -2.87 0.66 -16.56
N ARG A 163 -4.07 1.24 -16.58
CA ARG A 163 -4.50 2.21 -17.59
C ARG A 163 -3.61 3.46 -17.64
N VAL A 164 -3.30 4.07 -16.50
CA VAL A 164 -2.48 5.30 -16.50
C VAL A 164 -1.01 5.01 -16.79
N VAL A 165 -0.44 3.92 -16.27
CA VAL A 165 0.98 3.59 -16.52
C VAL A 165 1.20 3.20 -17.98
N ALA A 166 0.27 2.45 -18.61
CA ALA A 166 0.33 2.12 -20.03
C ALA A 166 0.25 3.36 -20.95
N GLN A 167 -0.50 4.40 -20.54
CA GLN A 167 -0.64 5.65 -21.30
C GLN A 167 0.49 6.65 -20.98
N LYS A 168 1.03 6.63 -19.75
CA LYS A 168 1.90 7.66 -19.17
C LYS A 168 2.95 7.05 -18.22
N PRO A 169 3.96 6.32 -18.72
CA PRO A 169 4.91 5.56 -17.87
C PRO A 169 5.62 6.38 -16.78
N HIS A 170 5.83 7.68 -17.01
CA HIS A 170 6.42 8.62 -16.04
C HIS A 170 5.65 8.71 -14.71
N VAL A 171 4.34 8.42 -14.67
CA VAL A 171 3.56 8.49 -13.42
C VAL A 171 3.93 7.41 -12.41
N LEU A 172 4.72 6.39 -12.79
CA LEU A 172 5.33 5.46 -11.84
C LEU A 172 6.20 6.16 -10.78
N VAL A 173 6.74 7.34 -11.09
CA VAL A 173 7.43 8.20 -10.11
C VAL A 173 6.51 8.59 -8.95
N ALA A 174 5.23 8.87 -9.22
CA ALA A 174 4.24 9.17 -8.19
C ALA A 174 3.95 7.94 -7.31
N TYR A 175 3.85 6.75 -7.91
CA TYR A 175 3.70 5.49 -7.17
C TYR A 175 4.90 5.21 -6.26
N ALA A 176 6.12 5.29 -6.79
CA ALA A 176 7.32 5.11 -5.97
C ALA A 176 7.47 6.16 -4.87
N TRP A 177 7.19 7.43 -5.17
CA TRP A 177 7.26 8.49 -4.17
C TRP A 177 6.24 8.27 -3.05
N CYS A 178 4.96 8.08 -3.38
CA CYS A 178 3.92 7.93 -2.38
C CYS A 178 4.04 6.64 -1.55
N TYR A 179 4.29 5.49 -2.18
CA TYR A 179 4.32 4.21 -1.47
C TYR A 179 5.63 3.94 -0.73
N TYR A 180 6.78 4.03 -1.39
CA TYR A 180 8.04 3.70 -0.73
C TYR A 180 8.43 4.75 0.32
N MET A 181 8.22 6.06 0.08
CA MET A 181 8.52 7.08 1.10
C MET A 181 7.61 6.95 2.33
N ALA A 182 6.39 6.43 2.19
CA ALA A 182 5.53 6.12 3.33
C ALA A 182 6.14 5.04 4.22
N ILE A 183 6.67 3.94 3.65
CA ILE A 183 7.38 2.91 4.44
C ILE A 183 8.64 3.50 5.08
N PHE A 184 9.50 4.19 4.32
CA PHE A 184 10.75 4.75 4.87
C PHE A 184 10.58 5.89 5.90
N SER A 185 9.39 6.50 5.99
CA SER A 185 9.16 7.69 6.85
C SER A 185 8.15 7.43 7.97
N GLY A 186 7.03 6.75 7.68
CA GLY A 186 6.01 6.36 8.66
C GLY A 186 6.05 4.87 9.01
N GLY A 187 6.58 4.02 8.13
CA GLY A 187 6.62 2.57 8.32
C GLY A 187 7.39 2.11 9.56
N ARG A 188 8.41 2.85 10.02
CA ARG A 188 9.08 2.59 11.32
C ARG A 188 8.13 2.72 12.52
N TRP A 189 7.18 3.65 12.50
CA TRP A 189 6.16 3.75 13.56
C TRP A 189 5.16 2.60 13.46
N ILE A 190 4.69 2.29 12.25
CA ILE A 190 3.77 1.18 11.99
C ILE A 190 4.39 -0.16 12.45
N ARG A 191 5.65 -0.44 12.06
CA ARG A 191 6.46 -1.57 12.54
C ARG A 191 6.57 -1.60 14.06
N GLY A 192 6.80 -0.43 14.67
CA GLY A 192 6.82 -0.26 16.12
C GLY A 192 5.54 -0.75 16.80
N GLU A 193 4.36 -0.36 16.29
CA GLU A 193 3.08 -0.84 16.84
C GLU A 193 2.82 -2.33 16.53
N LEU A 194 3.17 -2.80 15.33
CA LEU A 194 2.99 -4.21 14.94
C LEU A 194 3.82 -5.18 15.79
N LEU A 195 5.06 -4.81 16.15
CA LEU A 195 5.91 -5.61 17.04
C LEU A 195 5.41 -5.63 18.50
N ARG A 196 4.57 -4.68 18.92
CA ARG A 196 3.96 -4.68 20.27
C ARG A 196 2.87 -5.74 20.45
N ALA A 197 2.44 -6.41 19.38
CA ALA A 197 1.45 -7.48 19.43
C ALA A 197 2.00 -8.83 19.96
N GLY A 198 3.32 -8.99 20.02
CA GLY A 198 3.98 -10.26 20.36
C GLY A 198 4.12 -11.20 19.16
N GLU A 199 5.14 -12.07 19.17
CA GLU A 199 5.39 -13.04 18.10
C GLU A 199 4.28 -14.11 18.04
N GLU A 200 3.68 -14.41 19.20
CA GLU A 200 2.58 -15.36 19.35
C GLU A 200 1.30 -14.94 18.61
N PHE A 201 1.06 -13.63 18.45
CA PHE A 201 -0.09 -13.10 17.70
C PHE A 201 0.06 -13.28 16.18
N TRP A 202 1.31 -13.23 15.70
CA TRP A 202 1.67 -13.45 14.31
C TRP A 202 1.79 -14.94 13.96
N GLY A 203 1.93 -15.81 14.96
CA GLY A 203 2.07 -17.27 14.79
C GLY A 203 3.48 -17.82 15.02
N GLY A 204 4.45 -16.97 15.38
CA GLY A 204 5.82 -17.38 15.76
C GLY A 204 5.93 -18.04 17.14
N GLY A 205 4.79 -18.25 17.82
CA GLY A 205 4.73 -18.70 19.21
C GLY A 205 4.94 -20.21 19.41
N ALA A 206 6.19 -20.60 19.65
CA ALA A 206 6.61 -21.91 20.18
C ALA A 206 6.24 -23.14 19.32
N ASP A 207 7.09 -23.40 18.33
CA ASP A 207 7.21 -24.72 17.69
C ASP A 207 7.44 -25.82 18.76
N LYS A 208 6.73 -26.94 18.63
CA LYS A 208 6.79 -28.07 19.57
C LYS A 208 7.64 -29.24 19.08
N ASP A 209 7.92 -29.28 17.79
CA ASP A 209 8.56 -30.40 17.10
C ASP A 209 9.97 -30.04 16.60
N GLY A 210 10.38 -28.78 16.78
CA GLY A 210 11.76 -28.32 16.63
C GLY A 210 12.10 -27.75 15.26
N GLU A 211 11.09 -27.36 14.48
CA GLU A 211 11.30 -26.62 13.25
C GLU A 211 11.76 -25.18 13.52
N LYS A 212 12.34 -24.56 12.49
CA LYS A 212 13.10 -23.31 12.66
C LYS A 212 12.18 -22.11 12.49
N VAL A 213 11.69 -21.56 13.60
CA VAL A 213 10.85 -20.35 13.63
C VAL A 213 11.44 -19.27 12.72
N VAL A 214 10.68 -18.86 11.71
CA VAL A 214 11.07 -17.84 10.74
C VAL A 214 10.87 -16.46 11.37
N PRO A 215 11.89 -15.56 11.38
CA PRO A 215 11.74 -14.22 11.93
C PRO A 215 10.65 -13.42 11.23
N LEU A 216 9.95 -12.55 11.99
CA LEU A 216 8.88 -11.70 11.44
C LEU A 216 9.36 -10.74 10.33
N GLU A 217 10.66 -10.47 10.30
CA GLU A 217 11.34 -9.67 9.28
C GLU A 217 11.63 -10.41 7.97
N GLU A 218 11.56 -11.75 7.99
CA GLU A 218 11.63 -12.63 6.81
C GLU A 218 10.23 -13.04 6.31
N LYS A 219 9.28 -13.30 7.22
CA LYS A 219 7.85 -13.56 6.91
C LYS A 219 6.92 -12.94 7.96
N GLY A 220 5.91 -12.19 7.52
CA GLY A 220 4.77 -11.71 8.32
C GLY A 220 4.73 -10.19 8.44
N LEU A 221 5.88 -9.57 8.71
CA LEU A 221 6.08 -8.12 8.77
C LEU A 221 7.19 -7.64 7.81
N ALA A 222 7.67 -8.51 6.92
CA ALA A 222 8.84 -8.30 6.07
C ALA A 222 8.71 -7.06 5.17
N LEU A 223 7.50 -6.69 4.72
CA LEU A 223 7.20 -5.41 4.07
C LEU A 223 7.90 -4.21 4.74
N TRP A 224 7.89 -4.19 6.07
CA TRP A 224 8.39 -3.12 6.92
C TRP A 224 9.88 -3.23 7.26
N HIS A 225 10.56 -4.29 6.82
CA HIS A 225 11.99 -4.49 7.04
C HIS A 225 12.78 -4.36 5.73
N PHE A 226 14.00 -3.84 5.81
CA PHE A 226 14.91 -3.68 4.68
C PHE A 226 16.19 -4.49 4.92
N ASP A 227 16.86 -4.89 3.84
CA ASP A 227 18.13 -5.63 3.92
C ASP A 227 19.28 -4.67 4.25
N GLY A 228 20.13 -5.05 5.20
CA GLY A 228 21.33 -4.29 5.59
C GLY A 228 21.14 -3.40 6.83
N ASP A 229 22.25 -2.84 7.31
CA ASP A 229 22.34 -2.21 8.63
C ASP A 229 21.67 -0.81 8.70
N ASP A 230 21.40 -0.18 7.56
CA ASP A 230 20.87 1.19 7.44
C ASP A 230 19.34 1.31 7.50
N ASP A 231 18.60 0.21 7.75
CA ASP A 231 17.12 0.16 7.77
C ASP A 231 16.45 0.80 6.53
N GLY A 232 17.13 0.69 5.38
CA GLY A 232 16.69 1.23 4.10
C GLY A 232 16.86 2.74 3.91
N GLU A 233 17.47 3.47 4.86
CA GLU A 233 17.80 4.89 4.64
C GLU A 233 18.81 5.09 3.48
N ASP A 234 19.66 4.09 3.21
CA ASP A 234 20.55 4.02 2.05
C ASP A 234 19.75 3.91 0.73
N ILE A 235 18.80 2.97 0.65
CA ILE A 235 17.93 2.73 -0.51
C ILE A 235 17.10 3.99 -0.80
N LYS A 236 16.59 4.62 0.27
CA LYS A 236 15.82 5.87 0.25
C LYS A 236 16.65 7.07 -0.22
N ALA A 237 17.88 7.21 0.26
CA ALA A 237 18.79 8.28 -0.16
C ALA A 237 19.20 8.11 -1.63
N GLU A 238 19.53 6.89 -2.05
CA GLU A 238 19.88 6.58 -3.43
C GLU A 238 18.70 6.77 -4.40
N PHE A 239 17.48 6.38 -4.01
CA PHE A 239 16.27 6.69 -4.77
C PHE A 239 16.05 8.19 -4.95
N LYS A 240 16.17 8.99 -3.87
CA LYS A 240 16.04 10.45 -3.96
C LYS A 240 17.10 11.08 -4.86
N ARG A 241 18.36 10.69 -4.71
CA ARG A 241 19.47 11.15 -5.55
C ARG A 241 19.23 10.84 -7.04
N ARG A 242 18.65 9.68 -7.36
CA ARG A 242 18.27 9.29 -8.74
C ARG A 242 17.15 10.15 -9.31
N LEU A 243 16.14 10.48 -8.49
CA LEU A 243 15.04 11.37 -8.91
C LEU A 243 15.51 12.81 -9.09
N GLU A 244 16.30 13.34 -8.15
CA GLU A 244 16.87 14.69 -8.18
C GLU A 244 17.79 14.90 -9.39
N ALA A 245 18.60 13.89 -9.75
CA ALA A 245 19.43 13.90 -10.95
C ALA A 245 18.63 13.89 -12.28
N ALA A 246 17.33 13.60 -12.23
CA ALA A 246 16.44 13.54 -13.40
C ALA A 246 15.42 14.70 -13.46
N GLU A 247 15.51 15.71 -12.59
CA GLU A 247 14.56 16.84 -12.58
C GLU A 247 14.47 17.55 -13.95
N THR A 248 15.54 17.59 -14.75
CA THR A 248 15.52 18.19 -16.10
C THR A 248 15.00 17.27 -17.21
N LEU A 249 14.69 16.01 -16.92
CA LEU A 249 14.14 15.05 -17.91
C LEU A 249 12.65 15.28 -18.15
N PHE A 250 11.89 15.60 -17.10
CA PHE A 250 10.44 15.73 -17.15
C PHE A 250 9.99 17.02 -17.84
N THR A 251 9.07 16.92 -18.80
CA THR A 251 8.35 18.10 -19.30
C THR A 251 7.42 18.69 -18.23
N PRO A 252 6.95 19.96 -18.36
CA PRO A 252 5.96 20.53 -17.46
C PRO A 252 4.67 19.69 -17.36
N GLU A 253 4.27 19.06 -18.47
CA GLU A 253 3.11 18.17 -18.55
C GLU A 253 3.36 16.84 -17.83
N GLU A 254 4.54 16.24 -17.98
CA GLU A 254 4.92 15.01 -17.27
C GLU A 254 5.04 15.23 -15.75
N ARG A 255 5.51 16.40 -15.33
CA ARG A 255 5.48 16.83 -13.92
C ARG A 255 4.05 16.93 -13.41
N GLN A 256 3.19 17.64 -14.14
CA GLN A 256 1.78 17.81 -13.76
C GLN A 256 1.05 16.46 -13.67
N ASP A 257 1.29 15.56 -14.61
CA ASP A 257 0.76 14.19 -14.61
C ASP A 257 1.15 13.41 -13.35
N ALA A 258 2.42 13.45 -12.95
CA ALA A 258 2.88 12.79 -11.73
C ALA A 258 2.29 13.44 -10.46
N ILE A 259 2.04 14.75 -10.47
CA ILE A 259 1.41 15.48 -9.36
C ILE A 259 -0.08 15.15 -9.23
N ASP A 260 -0.82 15.08 -10.34
CA ASP A 260 -2.23 14.70 -10.36
C ASP A 260 -2.42 13.21 -10.07
N GLU A 261 -1.51 12.35 -10.54
CA GLU A 261 -1.55 10.93 -10.19
C GLU A 261 -1.19 10.69 -8.72
N ALA A 262 -0.33 11.51 -8.12
CA ALA A 262 -0.13 11.49 -6.67
C ALA A 262 -1.42 11.85 -5.89
N ARG A 263 -2.26 12.77 -6.42
CA ARG A 263 -3.59 13.06 -5.84
C ARG A 263 -4.53 11.85 -5.99
N ASN A 264 -4.53 11.18 -7.15
CA ASN A 264 -5.30 9.95 -7.36
C ASN A 264 -4.87 8.83 -6.40
N ILE A 265 -3.57 8.64 -6.18
CA ILE A 265 -3.02 7.65 -5.25
C ILE A 265 -3.58 7.82 -3.83
N PHE A 266 -3.57 9.04 -3.29
CA PHE A 266 -4.15 9.29 -1.97
C PHE A 266 -5.67 9.15 -1.96
N LYS A 267 -6.38 9.57 -3.02
CA LYS A 267 -7.84 9.37 -3.15
C LYS A 267 -8.19 7.87 -3.09
N TYR A 268 -7.61 7.06 -3.96
CA TYR A 268 -7.87 5.61 -3.99
C TYR A 268 -7.44 4.92 -2.69
N SER A 269 -6.32 5.33 -2.08
CA SER A 269 -5.89 4.80 -0.78
C SER A 269 -6.88 5.10 0.35
N VAL A 270 -7.56 6.25 0.33
CA VAL A 270 -8.67 6.55 1.25
C VAL A 270 -9.89 5.67 0.94
N GLU A 271 -10.23 5.46 -0.33
CA GLU A 271 -11.32 4.57 -0.74
C GLU A 271 -11.06 3.10 -0.35
N LEU A 272 -9.81 2.63 -0.33
CA LEU A 272 -9.46 1.30 0.19
C LEU A 272 -9.74 1.17 1.69
N VAL A 273 -9.41 2.20 2.49
CA VAL A 273 -9.66 2.18 3.94
C VAL A 273 -11.15 2.32 4.24
N GLN A 274 -11.91 3.03 3.40
CA GLN A 274 -13.37 3.09 3.48
C GLN A 274 -14.02 1.75 3.13
N GLU A 275 -13.58 1.07 2.06
CA GLU A 275 -14.03 -0.29 1.73
C GLU A 275 -13.74 -1.27 2.89
N LEU A 276 -12.57 -1.18 3.52
CA LEU A 276 -12.24 -1.96 4.72
C LEU A 276 -13.16 -1.63 5.92
N ASP A 277 -13.39 -0.36 6.22
CA ASP A 277 -14.26 0.06 7.33
C ASP A 277 -15.71 -0.41 7.16
N GLU A 278 -16.25 -0.33 5.93
CA GLU A 278 -17.60 -0.80 5.61
C GLU A 278 -17.74 -2.32 5.73
N ARG A 279 -16.70 -3.06 5.34
CA ARG A 279 -16.69 -4.54 5.35
C ARG A 279 -16.47 -5.14 6.74
N LEU A 280 -15.61 -4.51 7.54
CA LEU A 280 -15.27 -4.94 8.89
C LEU A 280 -16.22 -4.37 9.94
N GLY A 281 -17.00 -3.34 9.59
CA GLY A 281 -17.95 -2.68 10.48
C GLY A 281 -17.28 -1.89 11.59
N THR A 282 -16.18 -1.19 11.28
CA THR A 282 -15.27 -0.53 12.24
C THR A 282 -16.01 0.39 13.22
N LYS A 283 -16.10 -0.01 14.49
CA LYS A 283 -16.71 0.79 15.56
C LYS A 283 -15.66 1.68 16.23
N MET A 284 -15.52 2.90 15.71
CA MET A 284 -14.58 3.91 16.22
C MET A 284 -14.74 4.21 17.72
N ASP A 285 -15.95 4.03 18.27
CA ASP A 285 -16.29 4.29 19.67
C ASP A 285 -15.52 3.41 20.68
N GLN A 286 -14.85 2.34 20.22
CA GLN A 286 -14.06 1.45 21.07
C GLN A 286 -12.61 1.94 21.29
N VAL A 287 -12.16 2.97 20.57
CA VAL A 287 -10.82 3.55 20.71
C VAL A 287 -10.81 4.65 21.77
N SER A 288 -10.37 4.32 22.99
CA SER A 288 -10.09 5.33 24.01
C SER A 288 -8.82 6.13 23.66
N PRO A 289 -8.84 7.48 23.70
CA PRO A 289 -7.70 8.32 23.28
C PRO A 289 -6.50 8.30 24.24
N SER A 290 -6.56 7.51 25.32
CA SER A 290 -5.41 7.14 26.13
C SER A 290 -5.39 5.63 26.32
N GLY A 291 -4.24 4.98 26.12
CA GLY A 291 -4.05 3.53 26.27
C GLY A 291 -4.12 3.04 27.72
N LYS A 292 -5.27 3.19 28.36
CA LYS A 292 -5.61 2.62 29.67
C LYS A 292 -6.79 1.68 29.52
N VAL A 293 -6.56 0.39 29.76
CA VAL A 293 -7.55 -0.67 29.55
C VAL A 293 -8.67 -0.57 30.57
N GLY A 294 -9.88 -0.22 30.10
CA GLY A 294 -11.12 -0.47 30.83
C GLY A 294 -11.53 -1.93 30.61
N ILE A 295 -11.26 -2.81 31.56
CA ILE A 295 -11.66 -4.23 31.49
C ILE A 295 -13.20 -4.31 31.62
N PRO A 296 -13.94 -4.85 30.63
CA PRO A 296 -15.37 -5.10 30.77
C PRO A 296 -15.62 -6.17 31.84
N SER A 297 -16.63 -5.97 32.69
CA SER A 297 -16.98 -6.94 33.72
C SER A 297 -17.46 -8.26 33.10
N LYS A 298 -17.21 -9.39 33.79
CA LYS A 298 -17.64 -10.72 33.35
C LYS A 298 -19.16 -10.85 33.42
N ASP A 299 -19.82 -10.79 32.27
CA ASP A 299 -21.13 -11.42 32.09
C ASP A 299 -20.99 -12.79 31.43
N LYS A 300 -21.84 -13.75 31.83
CA LYS A 300 -21.80 -15.14 31.35
C LYS A 300 -22.94 -15.40 30.35
N SER A 301 -22.63 -15.36 29.06
CA SER A 301 -23.47 -15.97 28.03
C SER A 301 -22.73 -17.12 27.34
N THR A 302 -23.24 -18.34 27.49
CA THR A 302 -22.75 -19.52 26.77
C THR A 302 -23.45 -19.59 25.41
N GLY A 303 -22.80 -19.08 24.36
CA GLY A 303 -23.29 -19.11 22.98
C GLY A 303 -22.20 -19.54 22.01
N THR A 304 -22.47 -20.59 21.23
CA THR A 304 -21.51 -21.16 20.27
C THR A 304 -21.39 -20.26 19.04
N HIS A 305 -20.41 -19.36 19.02
CA HIS A 305 -20.10 -18.56 17.83
C HIS A 305 -19.33 -19.38 16.79
N GLU A 306 -20.04 -19.87 15.78
CA GLU A 306 -19.42 -20.49 14.60
C GLU A 306 -18.64 -19.45 13.76
N ARG A 307 -17.56 -19.93 13.13
CA ARG A 307 -16.64 -19.12 12.30
C ARG A 307 -17.37 -18.45 11.13
N LYS A 308 -17.16 -17.14 10.95
CA LYS A 308 -17.51 -16.39 9.73
C LYS A 308 -16.40 -15.40 9.30
N ILE A 309 -15.19 -15.91 9.14
CA ILE A 309 -14.15 -15.26 8.31
C ILE A 309 -13.65 -16.33 7.32
N PHE A 310 -13.49 -15.90 6.07
CA PHE A 310 -12.95 -16.61 4.89
C PHE A 310 -13.20 -18.14 4.76
N THR A 311 -14.35 -18.52 4.19
CA THR A 311 -14.48 -19.81 3.48
C THR A 311 -15.05 -19.59 2.08
N LEU A 312 -14.22 -19.79 1.05
CA LEU A 312 -14.65 -19.86 -0.35
C LEU A 312 -15.50 -21.11 -0.56
N ARG A 313 -16.84 -20.97 -0.56
CA ARG A 313 -17.75 -22.10 -0.83
C ARG A 313 -18.97 -21.66 -1.64
N ARG A 314 -19.15 -22.31 -2.80
CA ARG A 314 -20.28 -22.30 -3.77
C ARG A 314 -21.39 -21.25 -3.59
N ALA A 315 -21.61 -20.48 -4.65
CA ALA A 315 -22.68 -19.49 -4.74
C ALA A 315 -24.11 -20.08 -4.67
N SER A 316 -24.97 -19.48 -3.83
CA SER A 316 -26.41 -19.32 -4.08
C SER A 316 -27.11 -18.36 -3.09
N ALA A 317 -27.89 -17.41 -3.65
CA ALA A 317 -29.14 -16.84 -3.13
C ALA A 317 -29.21 -15.92 -1.85
N LEU A 318 -29.55 -14.65 -2.11
CA LEU A 318 -30.60 -13.79 -1.51
C LEU A 318 -30.57 -13.22 -0.05
N ILE A 319 -30.46 -11.87 0.01
CA ILE A 319 -31.36 -10.85 0.64
C ILE A 319 -31.78 -10.97 2.14
N THR A 320 -31.39 -9.96 2.98
CA THR A 320 -32.31 -9.07 3.75
C THR A 320 -31.59 -7.90 4.49
N ARG A 321 -32.35 -6.88 4.93
CA ARG A 321 -32.06 -5.65 5.74
C ARG A 321 -33.29 -5.39 6.67
N PRO A 322 -33.40 -4.34 7.53
CA PRO A 322 -32.49 -3.23 7.94
C PRO A 322 -32.06 -3.39 9.44
N GLU A 323 -31.90 -2.47 10.41
CA GLU A 323 -32.10 -1.01 10.70
C GLU A 323 -30.87 -0.47 11.51
N VAL A 324 -30.47 0.82 11.57
CA VAL A 324 -31.05 2.13 11.97
C VAL A 324 -31.33 2.34 13.47
N THR A 325 -30.39 3.02 14.17
CA THR A 325 -30.51 4.25 15.04
C THR A 325 -29.25 4.35 15.96
N GLY A 326 -28.67 5.49 16.37
CA GLY A 326 -28.85 6.93 16.06
C GLY A 326 -28.27 7.85 17.17
N ALA A 327 -28.06 9.16 16.89
CA ALA A 327 -27.41 10.22 17.72
C ALA A 327 -25.88 10.05 17.96
N VAL A 328 -24.92 11.01 17.91
CA VAL A 328 -24.78 12.51 17.86
C VAL A 328 -24.04 13.06 19.12
N VAL A 329 -23.19 14.12 18.96
CA VAL A 329 -22.31 14.81 19.96
C VAL A 329 -20.89 14.18 20.14
N VAL A 330 -19.71 14.87 20.19
CA VAL A 330 -19.24 16.22 19.78
C VAL A 330 -17.70 16.21 19.52
N LEU A 331 -17.18 17.28 18.91
CA LEU A 331 -15.76 17.63 18.61
C LEU A 331 -14.72 17.47 19.76
N GLY A 332 -13.44 17.27 19.38
CA GLY A 332 -12.30 17.90 20.09
C GLY A 332 -10.94 17.18 20.06
N PHE A 333 -9.88 17.91 19.65
CA PHE A 333 -8.43 17.56 19.76
C PHE A 333 -7.97 16.28 19.01
N LEU A 334 -6.71 16.10 18.60
CA LEU A 334 -5.50 16.95 18.63
C LEU A 334 -5.07 17.33 17.20
N ALA A 335 -4.53 18.55 17.03
CA ALA A 335 -3.95 19.02 15.76
C ALA A 335 -2.71 19.92 16.00
N TYR A 336 -1.72 19.40 16.74
CA TYR A 336 -0.50 20.15 17.07
C TYR A 336 0.69 19.21 17.37
N MET A 337 1.42 18.78 16.32
CA MET A 337 2.85 18.38 16.34
C MET A 337 3.28 18.21 14.88
N GLY A 338 3.78 19.27 14.23
CA GLY A 338 4.13 19.21 12.81
C GLY A 338 4.61 20.51 12.14
N MET A 339 4.62 21.65 12.84
CA MET A 339 5.14 22.92 12.33
C MET A 339 5.99 23.67 13.38
N SER A 340 6.91 22.96 14.02
CA SER A 340 7.98 23.54 14.84
C SER A 340 9.15 22.57 14.90
N GLY A 341 10.32 22.99 14.46
CA GLY A 341 11.55 22.28 14.80
C GLY A 341 11.87 22.56 16.27
N PHE A 342 11.88 21.54 17.12
CA PHE A 342 12.27 21.67 18.52
C PHE A 342 13.41 20.71 18.85
N ASN A 343 14.39 21.20 19.59
CA ASN A 343 15.68 20.54 19.75
C ASN A 343 15.66 19.65 21.00
N LEU A 344 15.92 18.35 20.84
CA LEU A 344 15.67 17.33 21.88
C LEU A 344 16.80 17.26 22.95
N ARG A 345 17.23 18.42 23.47
CA ARG A 345 18.43 18.56 24.30
C ARG A 345 18.28 19.36 25.61
N GLU A 346 17.08 19.75 26.00
CA GLU A 346 16.80 20.39 27.31
C GLU A 346 15.76 19.59 28.12
N LEU A 347 15.94 18.26 28.21
CA LEU A 347 15.12 17.40 29.06
C LEU A 347 15.91 16.25 29.73
N LEU A 348 17.22 16.47 29.92
CA LEU A 348 18.11 15.84 30.90
C LEU A 348 19.11 16.91 31.38
#